data_AF-A0A522A6I8-F1
#
_entry.id   AF-A0A522A6I8-F1
#
_cell.length_a   1.000
_cell.length_b   1.000
_cell.length_c   1.000
_cell.angle_alpha   90.00
_cell.angle_beta   90.00
_cell.angle_gamma   90.00
#
_symmetry.space_group_name_H-M   'P 1'
#
loop_
_entity.id
_entity.type
_entity.pdbx_description
1 polymer ?
#
loop_
_entity_poly.entity_id
_entity_poly.type
_entity_poly.pdbx_seq_one_letter_code
_entity_poly.pdbx_strand_id
1 'polypeptide(L)'
;MAAKDLHTLIRIRKWDVDEKQREVAGLMRREEAILAAQRDLAEEIAREAAFVSAADVIATFTFSAYLARCDVRKEELAQALIEVRRLIEEARDELAEAYRRLKTFEVTQERRDLVEEQEADRLEQIDLNEIGLNLYRRAGQ
;
A
#
# COMPACT_ATOMS: atom_id res chain seq x y z
N MET A 1 -2.00 -32.40 -6.25
CA MET A 1 -2.43 -31.64 -5.05
C MET A 1 -1.64 -30.33 -4.83
N ALA A 2 -0.37 -30.24 -5.22
CA ALA A 2 0.48 -29.06 -4.96
C ALA A 2 0.09 -27.76 -5.71
N ALA A 3 -0.54 -27.83 -6.90
CA ALA A 3 -0.91 -26.64 -7.68
C ALA A 3 -2.06 -25.84 -7.06
N LYS A 4 -3.09 -26.51 -6.51
CA LYS A 4 -4.24 -25.87 -5.85
C LYS A 4 -3.85 -25.12 -4.56
N ASP A 5 -2.81 -25.61 -3.90
CA ASP A 5 -2.29 -25.04 -2.66
C ASP A 5 -1.58 -23.69 -2.91
N LEU A 6 -0.79 -23.61 -4.00
CA LEU A 6 -0.04 -22.41 -4.34
C LEU A 6 -0.94 -21.24 -4.82
N HIS A 7 -2.00 -21.50 -5.59
CA HIS A 7 -3.00 -20.48 -5.90
C HIS A 7 -3.71 -19.92 -4.66
N THR A 8 -3.97 -20.78 -3.67
CA THR A 8 -4.60 -20.36 -2.42
C THR A 8 -3.65 -19.46 -1.62
N LEU A 9 -2.36 -19.82 -1.56
CA LEU A 9 -1.33 -18.98 -0.95
C LEU A 9 -1.18 -17.63 -1.66
N ILE A 10 -1.18 -17.60 -3.01
CA ILE A 10 -1.14 -16.35 -3.78
C ILE A 10 -2.32 -15.44 -3.41
N ARG A 11 -3.52 -16.00 -3.27
CA ARG A 11 -4.70 -15.23 -2.86
C ARG A 11 -4.55 -14.61 -1.47
N ILE A 12 -4.07 -15.39 -0.50
CA ILE A 12 -3.79 -14.90 0.85
C ILE A 12 -2.74 -13.78 0.80
N ARG A 13 -1.70 -13.92 -0.02
CA ARG A 13 -0.66 -12.90 -0.19
C ARG A 13 -1.15 -11.62 -0.88
N LYS A 14 -2.10 -11.73 -1.82
CA LYS A 14 -2.76 -10.54 -2.38
C LYS A 14 -3.52 -9.78 -1.32
N TRP A 15 -4.25 -10.49 -0.46
CA TRP A 15 -4.95 -9.88 0.67
C TRP A 15 -4.00 -9.21 1.67
N ASP A 16 -2.84 -9.83 1.95
CA ASP A 16 -1.77 -9.25 2.77
C ASP A 16 -1.24 -7.92 2.17
N VAL A 17 -1.00 -7.88 0.87
CA VAL A 17 -0.62 -6.65 0.15
C VAL A 17 -1.71 -5.58 0.25
N ASP A 18 -2.98 -5.95 0.01
CA ASP A 18 -4.10 -5.01 0.09
C ASP A 18 -4.24 -4.43 1.50
N GLU A 19 -4.02 -5.24 2.54
CA GLU A 19 -4.06 -4.78 3.92
C GLU A 19 -2.92 -3.79 4.22
N LYS A 20 -1.70 -4.08 3.76
CA LYS A 20 -0.56 -3.16 3.87
C LYS A 20 -0.77 -1.85 3.12
N GLN A 21 -1.43 -1.89 1.96
CA GLN A 21 -1.83 -0.67 1.25
C GLN A 21 -2.82 0.17 2.06
N ARG A 22 -3.81 -0.47 2.70
CA ARG A 22 -4.78 0.23 3.55
C ARG A 22 -4.10 0.87 4.76
N GLU A 23 -3.13 0.19 5.34
CA GLU A 23 -2.31 0.69 6.45
C GLU A 23 -1.56 1.97 6.04
N VAL A 24 -0.82 1.93 4.94
CA VAL A 24 -0.12 3.11 4.37
C VAL A 24 -1.12 4.25 4.11
N ALA A 25 -2.26 3.95 3.46
CA ALA A 25 -3.28 4.96 3.19
C ALA A 25 -3.88 5.56 4.47
N GLY A 26 -4.02 4.77 5.54
CA GLY A 26 -4.46 5.23 6.85
C GLY A 26 -3.47 6.21 7.48
N LEU A 27 -2.18 5.89 7.41
CA LEU A 27 -1.10 6.76 7.91
C LEU A 27 -1.00 8.07 7.10
N MET A 28 -1.11 8.00 5.77
CA MET A 28 -1.13 9.20 4.92
C MET A 28 -2.32 10.12 5.22
N ARG A 29 -3.53 9.56 5.47
CA ARG A 29 -4.68 10.37 5.92
C ARG A 29 -4.41 11.04 7.27
N ARG A 30 -3.69 10.37 8.18
CA ARG A 30 -3.30 10.95 9.47
C ARG A 30 -2.29 12.07 9.29
N GLU A 31 -1.33 11.93 8.38
CA GLU A 31 -0.39 13.00 8.01
C GLU A 31 -1.15 14.24 7.50
N GLU A 32 -2.08 14.03 6.56
CA GLU A 32 -2.88 15.10 5.99
C GLU A 32 -3.72 15.83 7.05
N ALA A 33 -4.31 15.09 8.00
CA ALA A 33 -5.04 15.68 9.12
C ALA A 33 -4.14 16.54 10.03
N ILE A 34 -2.90 16.13 10.28
CA ILE A 34 -1.93 16.92 11.05
C ILE A 34 -1.55 18.20 10.30
N LEU A 35 -1.31 18.10 8.99
CA LEU A 35 -1.01 19.27 8.14
C LEU A 35 -2.19 20.24 8.03
N ALA A 36 -3.43 19.72 8.02
CA ALA A 36 -4.63 20.55 8.12
C ALA A 36 -4.67 21.28 9.48
N ALA A 37 -4.49 20.57 10.59
CA ALA A 37 -4.48 21.17 11.93
C ALA A 37 -3.39 22.24 12.10
N GLN A 38 -2.21 22.08 11.49
CA GLN A 38 -1.16 23.10 11.49
C GLN A 38 -1.59 24.37 10.74
N ARG A 39 -2.27 24.22 9.60
CA ARG A 39 -2.81 25.35 8.83
C ARG A 39 -3.90 26.07 9.59
N ASP A 40 -4.86 25.33 10.14
CA ASP A 40 -5.97 25.89 10.91
C ASP A 40 -5.47 26.67 12.13
N LEU A 41 -4.47 26.13 12.84
CA LEU A 41 -3.83 26.82 13.97
C LEU A 41 -3.12 28.10 13.53
N ALA A 42 -2.42 28.09 12.39
CA ALA A 42 -1.75 29.27 11.87
C ALA A 42 -2.76 30.38 11.49
N GLU A 43 -3.88 30.01 10.86
CA GLU A 43 -4.96 30.93 10.55
C GLU A 43 -5.64 31.49 11.81
N GLU A 44 -5.85 30.65 12.82
CA GLU A 44 -6.41 31.05 14.11
C GLU A 44 -5.53 32.08 14.80
N ILE A 45 -4.21 31.83 14.88
CA ILE A 45 -3.25 32.78 15.44
C ILE A 45 -3.26 34.10 14.67
N ALA A 46 -3.35 34.06 13.34
CA ALA A 46 -3.40 35.28 12.52
C ALA A 46 -4.68 36.10 12.77
N ARG A 47 -5.84 35.43 12.90
CA ARG A 47 -7.11 36.08 13.26
C ARG A 47 -7.05 36.72 14.64
N GLU A 48 -6.52 36.00 15.63
CA GLU A 48 -6.40 36.50 17.00
C GLU A 48 -5.42 37.68 17.09
N ALA A 49 -4.28 37.61 16.39
CA ALA A 49 -3.31 38.71 16.32
C ALA A 49 -3.93 39.99 15.73
N ALA A 50 -4.72 39.85 14.65
CA ALA A 50 -5.40 40.98 14.03
C ALA A 50 -6.44 41.60 15.00
N PHE A 51 -7.20 40.78 15.72
CA PHE A 51 -8.17 41.25 16.71
C PHE A 51 -7.51 42.03 17.85
N VAL A 52 -6.44 41.48 18.42
CA VAL A 52 -5.71 42.13 19.54
C VAL A 52 -5.04 43.43 19.09
N SER A 53 -4.57 43.52 17.84
CA SER A 53 -4.00 44.77 17.30
C SER A 53 -5.00 45.94 17.27
N ALA A 54 -6.31 45.64 17.27
CA ALA A 54 -7.39 46.62 17.31
C ALA A 54 -7.97 46.85 18.72
N ALA A 55 -7.44 46.17 19.74
CA ALA A 55 -7.98 46.13 21.10
C ALA A 55 -7.09 46.86 22.13
N ASP A 56 -7.59 46.96 23.36
CA ASP A 56 -6.99 47.73 24.46
C ASP A 56 -5.82 46.97 25.15
N VAL A 57 -5.00 47.68 25.94
CA VAL A 57 -3.73 47.16 26.53
C VAL A 57 -3.90 45.85 27.33
N ILE A 58 -5.06 45.64 27.96
CA ILE A 58 -5.37 44.42 28.72
C ILE A 58 -5.46 43.19 27.81
N ALA A 59 -5.96 43.34 26.58
CA ALA A 59 -6.07 42.25 25.60
C ALA A 59 -4.68 41.75 25.15
N THR A 60 -3.71 42.65 25.07
CA THR A 60 -2.31 42.31 24.72
C THR A 60 -1.66 41.39 25.75
N PHE A 61 -1.96 41.56 27.04
CA PHE A 61 -1.39 40.71 28.09
C PHE A 61 -1.91 39.27 28.00
N THR A 62 -3.23 39.10 27.85
CA THR A 62 -3.85 37.76 27.71
C THR A 62 -3.41 37.04 26.44
N PHE A 63 -3.13 37.80 25.37
CA PHE A 63 -2.66 37.27 24.10
C PHE A 63 -1.28 36.61 24.20
N SER A 64 -0.37 37.16 25.02
CA SER A 64 0.97 36.56 25.21
C SER A 64 0.92 35.14 25.79
N ALA A 65 0.03 34.89 26.75
CA ALA A 65 -0.18 33.57 27.34
C ALA A 65 -0.88 32.61 26.37
N TYR A 66 -1.71 33.12 25.47
CA TYR A 66 -2.30 32.35 24.38
C TYR A 66 -1.23 31.92 23.37
N LEU A 67 -0.38 32.84 22.92
CA LEU A 67 0.71 32.53 21.99
C LEU A 67 1.65 31.45 22.53
N ALA A 68 2.02 31.51 23.81
CA ALA A 68 2.84 30.46 24.43
C ALA A 68 2.18 29.07 24.34
N ARG A 69 0.85 28.97 24.49
CA ARG A 69 0.13 27.70 24.30
C ARG A 69 0.09 27.27 22.84
N CYS A 70 -0.07 28.20 21.92
CA CYS A 70 -0.02 27.92 20.49
C CYS A 70 1.34 27.38 20.06
N ASP A 71 2.43 27.89 20.62
CA ASP A 71 3.77 27.41 20.31
C ASP A 71 4.01 25.99 20.81
N VAL A 72 3.58 25.66 22.04
CA VAL A 72 3.57 24.27 22.52
C VAL A 72 2.76 23.37 21.59
N ARG A 73 1.58 23.84 21.15
CA ARG A 73 0.73 23.07 20.23
C ARG A 73 1.37 22.87 18.85
N LYS A 74 2.09 23.86 18.33
CA LYS A 74 2.86 23.71 17.07
C LYS A 74 3.95 22.67 17.22
N GLU A 75 4.68 22.68 18.33
CA GLU A 75 5.73 21.70 18.61
C GLU A 75 5.15 20.27 18.69
N GLU A 76 4.03 20.08 19.38
CA GLU A 76 3.31 18.80 19.43
C GLU A 76 2.91 18.31 18.03
N LEU A 77 2.32 19.19 17.21
CA LEU A 77 1.91 18.84 15.84
C LEU A 77 3.13 18.54 14.96
N ALA A 78 4.24 19.27 15.13
CA ALA A 78 5.47 19.02 14.39
C ALA A 78 6.11 17.67 14.77
N GLN A 79 6.14 17.33 16.05
CA GLN A 79 6.60 16.01 16.52
C GLN A 79 5.69 14.89 16.01
N ALA A 80 4.37 15.07 16.09
CA ALA A 80 3.42 14.11 15.56
C ALA A 80 3.57 13.90 14.04
N LEU A 81 3.88 14.96 13.29
CA LEU A 81 4.13 14.89 11.85
C LEU A 81 5.39 14.07 11.54
N ILE A 82 6.49 14.33 12.27
CA ILE A 82 7.74 13.58 12.12
C ILE A 82 7.50 12.09 12.37
N GLU A 83 6.78 11.76 13.44
CA GLU A 83 6.52 10.38 13.82
C GLU A 83 5.62 9.67 12.80
N VAL A 84 4.54 10.31 12.33
CA VAL A 84 3.68 9.72 11.30
C VAL A 84 4.44 9.50 9.99
N ARG A 85 5.33 10.41 9.61
CA ARG A 85 6.18 10.23 8.41
C ARG A 85 7.14 9.05 8.55
N ARG A 86 7.75 8.88 9.72
CA ARG A 86 8.59 7.71 10.02
C ARG A 86 7.78 6.41 9.85
N LEU A 87 6.57 6.37 10.42
CA LEU A 87 5.67 5.23 10.31
C LEU A 87 5.22 4.98 8.85
N ILE A 88 5.00 6.02 8.06
CA ILE A 88 4.68 5.88 6.63
C ILE A 88 5.82 5.18 5.89
N GLU A 89 7.07 5.61 6.10
CA GLU A 89 8.21 4.99 5.43
C GLU A 89 8.38 3.53 5.85
N GLU A 90 8.23 3.21 7.15
CA GLU A 90 8.25 1.82 7.63
C GLU A 90 7.14 0.97 7.01
N ALA A 91 5.90 1.48 6.96
CA ALA A 91 4.78 0.78 6.35
C ALA A 91 4.97 0.59 4.82
N ARG A 92 5.64 1.54 4.15
CA ARG A 92 5.99 1.42 2.72
C ARG A 92 7.04 0.34 2.48
N ASP A 93 8.03 0.23 3.36
CA ASP A 93 9.02 -0.85 3.29
C ASP A 93 8.38 -2.22 3.49
N GLU A 94 7.48 -2.35 4.46
CA GLU A 94 6.70 -3.58 4.69
C GLU A 94 5.80 -3.93 3.49
N LEU A 95 5.15 -2.94 2.89
CA LEU A 95 4.36 -3.11 1.66
C LEU A 95 5.25 -3.59 0.51
N ALA A 96 6.43 -2.99 0.34
CA ALA A 96 7.38 -3.39 -0.69
C ALA A 96 7.85 -4.84 -0.49
N GLU A 97 8.08 -5.27 0.75
CA GLU A 97 8.36 -6.65 1.08
C GLU A 97 7.20 -7.60 0.74
N ALA A 98 5.97 -7.23 1.10
CA ALA A 98 4.78 -8.02 0.81
C ALA A 98 4.63 -8.24 -0.71
N TYR A 99 4.86 -7.19 -1.51
CA TYR A 99 4.89 -7.28 -2.96
C TYR A 99 5.98 -8.21 -3.49
N ARG A 100 7.21 -8.11 -2.97
CA ARG A 100 8.31 -9.01 -3.37
C ARG A 100 7.94 -10.47 -3.11
N ARG A 101 7.40 -10.76 -1.92
CA ARG A 101 6.94 -12.11 -1.54
C ARG A 101 5.84 -12.60 -2.48
N LEU A 102 4.81 -11.79 -2.72
CA LEU A 102 3.73 -12.13 -3.66
C LEU A 102 4.28 -12.45 -5.05
N LYS A 103 5.18 -11.61 -5.59
CA LYS A 103 5.72 -11.80 -6.93
C LYS A 103 6.54 -13.09 -7.05
N THR A 104 7.28 -13.48 -6.02
CA THR A 104 7.99 -14.77 -5.99
C THR A 104 7.02 -15.95 -6.16
N PHE A 105 5.88 -15.93 -5.46
CA PHE A 105 4.87 -16.97 -5.59
C PHE A 105 4.21 -16.97 -6.97
N GLU A 106 3.86 -15.79 -7.50
CA GLU A 106 3.26 -15.67 -8.84
C GLU A 106 4.18 -16.23 -9.93
N VAL A 107 5.47 -15.86 -9.93
CA VAL A 107 6.45 -16.38 -10.89
C VAL A 107 6.64 -17.89 -10.75
N THR A 108 6.59 -18.41 -9.52
CA THR A 108 6.70 -19.86 -9.29
C THR A 108 5.49 -20.61 -9.84
N GLN A 109 4.29 -20.05 -9.67
CA GLN A 109 3.06 -20.62 -10.23
C GLN A 109 3.07 -20.57 -11.76
N GLU A 110 3.41 -19.42 -12.36
CA GLU A 110 3.48 -19.25 -13.81
C GLU A 110 4.43 -20.27 -14.47
N ARG A 111 5.57 -20.55 -13.84
CA ARG A 111 6.50 -21.59 -14.32
C ARG A 111 5.91 -22.99 -14.24
N ARG A 112 5.10 -23.29 -13.21
CA ARG A 112 4.44 -24.60 -13.08
C ARG A 112 3.36 -24.75 -14.14
N ASP A 113 2.55 -23.73 -14.32
CA ASP A 113 1.48 -23.73 -15.32
C ASP A 113 2.04 -23.95 -16.72
N LEU A 114 3.15 -23.27 -17.06
CA LEU A 114 3.83 -23.47 -18.35
C LEU A 114 4.34 -24.90 -18.55
N VAL A 115 4.89 -25.53 -17.51
CA VAL A 115 5.37 -26.92 -17.59
C VAL A 115 4.21 -27.89 -17.74
N GLU A 116 3.11 -27.67 -17.02
CA GLU A 116 1.89 -28.49 -17.13
C GLU A 116 1.25 -28.36 -18.52
N GLU A 117 1.21 -27.15 -19.09
CA GLU A 117 0.74 -26.88 -20.45
C GLU A 117 1.60 -27.59 -21.49
N GLN A 118 2.93 -27.46 -21.41
CA GLN A 118 3.86 -28.12 -22.34
C GLN A 118 3.75 -29.64 -22.31
N GLU A 119 3.53 -30.24 -21.14
CA GLU A 119 3.36 -31.69 -21.02
C GLU A 119 2.00 -32.13 -21.60
N ALA A 120 0.94 -31.36 -21.39
CA ALA A 120 -0.36 -31.62 -22.00
C ALA A 120 -0.30 -31.55 -23.53
N ASP A 121 0.31 -30.50 -24.08
CA ASP A 121 0.52 -30.32 -25.53
C ASP A 121 1.34 -31.47 -26.12
N ARG A 122 2.38 -31.91 -25.40
CA ARG A 122 3.22 -33.03 -25.81
C ARG A 122 2.43 -34.34 -25.87
N LEU A 123 1.60 -34.61 -24.86
CA LEU A 123 0.75 -35.80 -24.82
C LEU A 123 -0.28 -35.77 -25.96
N GLU A 124 -0.95 -34.63 -26.17
CA GLU A 124 -1.90 -34.46 -27.27
C GLU A 124 -1.23 -34.66 -28.64
N GLN A 125 -0.02 -34.14 -28.83
CA GLN A 125 0.73 -34.33 -30.06
C GLN A 125 1.10 -35.80 -30.31
N ILE A 126 1.45 -36.56 -29.26
CA ILE A 126 1.72 -38.00 -29.36
C ILE A 126 0.46 -38.74 -29.82
N ASP A 127 -0.69 -38.45 -29.20
CA ASP A 127 -1.98 -39.08 -29.53
C ASP A 127 -2.40 -38.78 -30.99
N LEU A 128 -2.28 -37.51 -31.42
CA LEU A 128 -2.57 -37.11 -32.79
C LEU A 128 -1.65 -37.79 -33.81
N ASN A 129 -0.36 -37.92 -33.48
CA ASN A 129 0.60 -38.64 -34.33
C ASN A 129 0.23 -40.13 -34.45
N GLU A 130 -0.18 -40.77 -33.36
CA GLU A 130 -0.60 -42.18 -33.37
C GLU A 130 -1.85 -42.37 -34.26
N ILE A 131 -2.85 -41.49 -34.12
CA ILE A 131 -4.05 -41.47 -34.96
C ILE A 131 -3.68 -41.31 -36.44
N GLY A 132 -2.79 -40.37 -36.76
CA GLY A 132 -2.30 -40.12 -38.13
C GLY A 132 -1.59 -41.35 -38.73
N LEU A 133 -0.71 -42.01 -37.97
CA LEU A 133 -0.02 -43.23 -38.40
C LEU A 133 -0.99 -44.40 -38.61
N ASN A 134 -2.02 -44.52 -37.76
CA ASN A 134 -3.04 -45.55 -37.90
C ASN A 134 -3.93 -45.32 -39.14
N LEU A 135 -4.32 -44.08 -39.41
CA LEU A 135 -5.05 -43.70 -40.63
C LEU A 135 -4.23 -43.99 -41.89
N TYR A 136 -2.95 -43.60 -41.91
CA TYR A 136 -2.06 -43.87 -43.04
C TYR A 136 -1.91 -45.38 -43.30
N ARG A 137 -1.71 -46.19 -42.25
CA ARG A 137 -1.64 -47.66 -42.37
C ARG A 137 -2.92 -48.27 -42.95
N ARG A 138 -4.09 -47.74 -42.62
CA ARG A 138 -5.38 -48.22 -43.14
C ARG A 138 -5.61 -47.83 -44.60
N ALA A 139 -5.12 -46.67 -45.04
CA ALA A 139 -5.28 -46.20 -46.41
C ALA A 139 -4.32 -46.87 -47.41
N GLY A 140 -3.23 -47.47 -46.92
CA GLY A 140 -2.26 -48.23 -47.73
C GLY A 140 -2.57 -49.73 -47.87
N GLN A 141 -3.66 -50.21 -47.27
CA GLN A 141 -4.23 -51.54 -47.49
C GLN A 141 -5.43 -51.45 -48.44
#